data_AF-A0A3D2W036-F1
#
_entry.id   AF-A0A3D2W036-F1
#
_cell.length_a   1.000
_cell.length_b   1.000
_cell.length_c   1.000
_cell.angle_alpha   90.00
_cell.angle_beta   90.00
_cell.angle_gamma   90.00
#
_symmetry.space_group_name_H-M   'P 1'
#
loop_
_entity.id
_entity.type
_entity.pdbx_description
1 polymer ?
#
loop_
_entity_poly.entity_id
_entity_poly.type
_entity_poly.pdbx_seq_one_letter_code
_entity_poly.pdbx_strand_id
1 'polypeptide(L)'
;MPPVTAFFFILAAIGGYLLGSIPFGLVLTRAAGLGDIRAIGSGNIGATNVLRTGNRKLAALTLLLDGGKGAVAVLLAQFVMTYDAGLMAAAGAFFGHLFPVWLKFRGGKGVAT
;
A
#
# COMPACT_ATOMS: atom_id res chain seq x y z
N MET A 1 15.25 5.29 -24.95
CA MET A 1 15.49 5.97 -23.65
C MET A 1 16.94 5.72 -23.25
N PRO A 2 17.65 6.71 -22.68
CA PRO A 2 18.98 6.48 -22.14
C PRO A 2 18.93 5.40 -21.03
N PRO A 3 19.93 4.53 -20.90
CA PRO A 3 19.95 3.47 -19.88
C PRO A 3 19.74 3.99 -18.45
N VAL A 4 20.25 5.19 -18.16
CA VAL A 4 20.14 5.85 -16.87
C VAL A 4 18.68 6.19 -16.52
N THR A 5 17.86 6.56 -17.50
CA THR A 5 16.44 6.87 -17.28
C THR A 5 15.64 5.62 -16.94
N ALA A 6 15.91 4.50 -17.63
CA ALA A 6 15.27 3.22 -17.33
C ALA A 6 15.58 2.74 -15.92
N PHE A 7 16.83 2.95 -15.46
CA PHE A 7 17.24 2.62 -14.10
C PHE A 7 16.41 3.37 -13.04
N PHE A 8 16.21 4.68 -13.20
CA PHE A 8 15.38 5.46 -12.26
C PHE A 8 13.92 5.00 -12.23
N PHE A 9 13.35 4.65 -13.38
CA PHE A 9 11.98 4.14 -13.46
C PHE A 9 11.81 2.80 -12.75
N ILE A 10 12.78 1.90 -12.89
CA ILE A 10 12.79 0.62 -12.16
C ILE A 10 12.91 0.86 -10.65
N LEU A 11 13.83 1.72 -10.22
CA LEU A 11 13.97 2.05 -8.81
C LEU A 11 12.70 2.67 -8.21
N ALA A 12 12.05 3.57 -8.95
CA ALA A 12 10.81 4.19 -8.51
C ALA A 12 9.68 3.16 -8.40
N ALA A 13 9.54 2.25 -9.38
CA ALA A 13 8.57 1.16 -9.32
C ALA A 13 8.83 0.22 -8.14
N ILE A 14 10.08 -0.16 -7.88
CA ILE A 14 10.45 -1.02 -6.74
C ILE A 14 10.17 -0.28 -5.41
N GLY A 15 10.58 0.98 -5.28
CA GLY A 15 10.34 1.79 -4.09
C GLY A 15 8.85 1.96 -3.81
N GLY A 16 8.08 2.29 -4.85
CA GLY A 16 6.62 2.34 -4.78
C GLY A 16 6.02 1.00 -4.36
N TYR A 17 6.47 -0.12 -4.96
CA TYR A 17 6.03 -1.46 -4.59
C TYR A 17 6.28 -1.79 -3.12
N LEU A 18 7.47 -1.50 -2.60
CA LEU A 18 7.80 -1.77 -1.20
C LEU A 18 6.94 -0.94 -0.24
N LEU A 19 6.73 0.35 -0.54
CA LEU A 19 5.86 1.23 0.24
C LEU A 19 4.39 0.79 0.18
N GLY A 20 3.88 0.52 -1.02
CA GLY A 20 2.51 0.05 -1.23
C GLY A 20 2.24 -1.32 -0.62
N SER A 21 3.26 -2.16 -0.50
CA SER A 21 3.15 -3.49 0.09
C SER A 21 2.87 -3.44 1.60
N ILE A 22 3.04 -2.31 2.29
CA ILE A 22 2.79 -2.22 3.73
C ILE A 22 1.30 -2.47 4.01
N PRO A 23 0.92 -3.53 4.76
CA PRO A 23 -0.47 -3.91 4.95
C PRO A 23 -1.07 -3.24 6.19
N PHE A 24 -1.32 -1.93 6.12
CA PHE A 24 -1.71 -1.13 7.29
C PHE A 24 -2.92 -1.68 8.04
N GLY A 25 -3.97 -2.14 7.36
CA GLY A 25 -5.12 -2.70 8.05
C GLY A 25 -4.78 -3.92 8.90
N LEU A 26 -3.88 -4.79 8.44
CA LEU A 26 -3.42 -5.95 9.21
C LEU A 26 -2.50 -5.53 10.37
N VAL A 27 -1.59 -4.57 10.13
CA VAL A 27 -0.66 -4.07 11.15
C VAL A 27 -1.43 -3.37 12.28
N LEU A 28 -2.32 -2.44 11.93
CA LEU A 28 -3.07 -1.63 12.89
C LEU A 28 -4.01 -2.48 13.76
N THR A 29 -4.70 -3.44 13.17
CA THR A 29 -5.63 -4.28 13.92
C THR A 29 -4.94 -5.25 14.87
N ARG A 30 -3.79 -5.81 14.46
CA ARG A 30 -2.94 -6.57 15.37
C ARG A 30 -2.37 -5.70 16.49
N ALA A 31 -1.86 -4.51 16.15
CA ALA A 31 -1.33 -3.58 17.14
C ALA A 31 -2.39 -3.10 18.15
N ALA A 32 -3.66 -3.03 17.73
CA ALA A 32 -4.78 -2.69 18.59
C ALA A 32 -5.36 -3.88 19.40
N GLY A 33 -4.74 -5.07 19.33
CA GLY A 33 -5.20 -6.25 20.07
C GLY A 33 -6.46 -6.93 19.51
N LEU A 34 -6.88 -6.60 18.29
CA LEU A 34 -8.08 -7.17 17.65
C LEU A 34 -7.80 -8.48 16.90
N GLY A 35 -6.58 -9.00 16.97
CA GLY A 35 -6.17 -10.24 16.33
C GLY A 35 -5.92 -10.11 14.83
N ASP A 36 -6.05 -11.22 14.10
CA ASP A 36 -5.84 -11.28 12.65
C ASP A 36 -7.14 -10.99 11.90
N ILE A 37 -7.22 -9.81 11.25
CA ILE A 37 -8.41 -9.42 10.48
C ILE A 37 -8.74 -10.34 9.31
N ARG A 38 -7.80 -11.17 8.86
CA ARG A 38 -8.07 -12.14 7.78
C ARG A 38 -9.00 -13.27 8.25
N ALA A 39 -9.13 -13.47 9.57
CA ALA A 39 -10.10 -14.37 10.17
C ALA A 39 -11.47 -13.69 10.42
N ILE A 40 -11.62 -12.41 10.10
CA ILE A 40 -12.82 -11.61 10.36
C ILE A 40 -13.46 -11.19 9.03
N GLY A 41 -14.79 -11.26 8.96
CA GLY A 41 -15.57 -10.71 7.85
C GLY A 41 -15.21 -11.33 6.49
N SER A 42 -14.77 -10.50 5.54
CA SER A 42 -14.43 -10.96 4.19
C SER A 42 -13.01 -11.51 4.05
N GLY A 43 -12.23 -11.55 5.14
CA GLY A 43 -10.83 -11.98 5.14
C GLY A 43 -9.84 -11.05 4.41
N ASN A 44 -10.28 -9.85 4.01
CA ASN A 44 -9.45 -8.87 3.33
C ASN A 44 -8.71 -7.97 4.34
N ILE A 45 -7.58 -7.39 3.96
CA ILE A 45 -6.80 -6.49 4.81
C ILE A 45 -7.22 -5.02 4.76
N GLY A 46 -8.09 -4.64 3.81
CA GLY A 46 -8.49 -3.24 3.62
C GLY A 46 -9.45 -2.68 4.67
N ALA A 47 -9.61 -1.35 4.66
CA ALA A 47 -10.40 -0.57 5.62
C ALA A 47 -11.83 -1.08 5.84
N THR A 48 -12.54 -1.52 4.79
CA THR A 48 -13.90 -2.06 4.92
C THR A 48 -13.94 -3.30 5.79
N ASN A 49 -12.91 -4.16 5.75
CA ASN A 49 -12.86 -5.33 6.61
C ASN A 49 -12.42 -4.98 8.03
N VAL A 50 -11.52 -4.00 8.18
CA VAL A 50 -11.19 -3.42 9.50
C VAL A 50 -12.44 -2.86 10.17
N LEU A 51 -13.35 -2.23 9.43
CA LEU A 51 -14.62 -1.74 9.97
C LEU A 51 -15.50 -2.86 10.57
N ARG A 52 -15.38 -4.09 10.06
CA ARG A 52 -16.11 -5.27 10.57
C ARG A 52 -15.61 -5.75 11.94
N THR A 53 -14.48 -5.24 12.43
CA THR A 53 -14.06 -5.41 13.83
C THR A 53 -14.86 -4.55 14.80
N GLY A 54 -15.72 -3.65 14.30
CA GLY A 54 -16.45 -2.66 15.09
C GLY A 54 -15.66 -1.38 15.37
N ASN A 55 -14.36 -1.34 15.07
CA ASN A 55 -13.52 -0.17 15.35
C ASN A 55 -13.47 0.82 14.17
N ARG A 56 -14.39 1.81 14.19
CA ARG A 56 -14.48 2.86 13.15
C ARG A 56 -13.23 3.72 13.03
N LYS A 57 -12.55 4.01 14.15
CA LYS A 57 -11.32 4.82 14.15
C LYS A 57 -10.18 4.10 13.43
N LEU A 58 -10.01 2.80 13.69
CA LEU A 58 -9.00 2.00 12.99
C LEU A 58 -9.34 1.83 11.51
N ALA A 59 -10.62 1.69 11.15
CA ALA A 59 -11.01 1.61 9.74
C ALA A 59 -10.68 2.90 8.99
N ALA A 60 -10.98 4.06 9.58
CA ALA A 60 -10.64 5.36 9.01
C ALA A 60 -9.12 5.56 8.89
N LEU A 61 -8.36 5.19 9.93
CA LEU A 61 -6.90 5.25 9.91
C LEU A 61 -6.31 4.31 8.85
N THR A 62 -6.86 3.10 8.69
CA THR A 62 -6.45 2.16 7.64
C THR A 62 -6.67 2.77 6.27
N LEU A 63 -7.83 3.38 6.02
CA LEU A 63 -8.13 4.03 4.75
C LEU A 63 -7.14 5.15 4.45
N LEU A 64 -6.87 6.01 5.44
CA LEU A 64 -5.93 7.12 5.33
C LEU A 64 -4.51 6.63 5.04
N LEU A 65 -4.03 5.61 5.74
CA LEU A 65 -2.67 5.10 5.54
C LEU A 65 -2.53 4.29 4.24
N ASP A 66 -3.53 3.47 3.89
CA ASP A 66 -3.51 2.72 2.64
C ASP A 66 -3.61 3.62 1.40
N GLY A 67 -4.36 4.72 1.45
CA GLY A 67 -4.31 5.73 0.38
C GLY A 67 -3.07 6.62 0.45
N GLY A 68 -2.68 7.00 1.66
CA GLY A 68 -1.53 7.86 1.92
C GLY A 68 -0.21 7.27 1.45
N LYS A 69 0.00 5.95 1.57
CA LYS A 69 1.24 5.31 1.10
C LYS A 69 1.43 5.41 -0.42
N GLY A 70 0.34 5.38 -1.20
CA GLY A 70 0.37 5.60 -2.64
C GLY A 70 0.79 7.02 -2.96
N ALA A 71 0.14 8.00 -2.31
CA ALA A 71 0.49 9.42 -2.47
C ALA A 71 1.95 9.70 -2.07
N VAL A 72 2.42 9.16 -0.94
CA VAL A 72 3.81 9.29 -0.47
C VAL A 72 4.78 8.68 -1.48
N ALA A 73 4.49 7.50 -2.03
CA ALA A 73 5.34 6.87 -3.05
C ALA A 73 5.49 7.76 -4.29
N VAL A 74 4.39 8.33 -4.77
CA VAL A 74 4.39 9.23 -5.93
C VAL A 74 5.16 10.50 -5.63
N LEU A 75 4.79 11.23 -4.57
CA LEU A 75 5.39 12.52 -4.25
C LEU A 75 6.89 12.40 -3.97
N LEU A 76 7.32 11.33 -3.29
CA LEU A 76 8.73 11.09 -3.02
C LEU A 76 9.51 10.80 -4.31
N ALA A 77 8.99 9.95 -5.20
CA ALA A 77 9.65 9.65 -6.47
C ALA A 77 9.71 10.88 -7.38
N GLN A 78 8.66 11.71 -7.40
CA GLN A 78 8.67 12.97 -8.18
C GLN A 78 9.66 13.98 -7.63
N PHE A 79 9.74 14.10 -6.30
CA PHE A 79 10.62 15.06 -5.64
C PHE A 79 12.10 14.71 -5.82
N VAL A 80 12.45 13.42 -5.73
CA VAL A 80 13.85 12.95 -5.75
C VAL A 80 14.33 12.60 -7.17
N MET A 81 13.41 12.27 -8.08
CA MET A 81 13.73 11.83 -9.45
C MET A 81 13.01 12.71 -10.49
N THR A 82 11.89 12.25 -11.05
CA THR A 82 11.16 12.93 -12.13
C THR A 82 9.66 12.69 -12.02
N TYR A 83 8.86 13.50 -12.72
CA TYR A 83 7.41 13.31 -12.79
C TYR A 83 7.03 11.88 -13.26
N ASP A 84 7.68 11.40 -14.32
CA ASP A 84 7.45 10.07 -14.89
C ASP A 84 7.85 8.93 -13.92
N ALA A 85 8.91 9.13 -13.12
CA ALA A 85 9.26 8.20 -12.05
C ALA A 85 8.14 8.11 -11.00
N GLY A 86 7.44 9.21 -10.75
CA GLY A 86 6.21 9.23 -9.95
C GLY A 86 5.12 8.29 -10.45
N LEU A 87 4.90 8.24 -11.77
CA LEU A 87 3.92 7.32 -12.38
C LEU A 87 4.32 5.86 -12.18
N MET A 88 5.62 5.56 -12.29
CA MET A 88 6.15 4.22 -12.04
C MET A 88 6.03 3.83 -10.56
N ALA A 89 6.27 4.77 -9.65
CA ALA A 89 6.04 4.56 -8.22
C ALA A 89 4.56 4.36 -7.89
N ALA A 90 3.64 5.05 -8.56
CA ALA A 90 2.19 4.85 -8.42
C ALA A 90 1.81 3.41 -8.79
N ALA A 91 2.24 2.95 -9.97
CA ALA A 91 2.00 1.58 -10.43
C ALA A 91 2.60 0.55 -9.45
N GLY A 92 3.84 0.80 -9.01
CA GLY A 92 4.50 0.01 -7.98
C GLY A 92 3.65 -0.09 -6.71
N ALA A 93 3.22 1.04 -6.15
CA ALA A 93 2.44 1.09 -4.92
C ALA A 93 1.10 0.37 -5.02
N PHE A 94 0.40 0.54 -6.15
CA PHE A 94 -0.83 -0.18 -6.45
C PHE A 94 -0.61 -1.69 -6.46
N PHE A 95 0.37 -2.18 -7.23
CA PHE A 95 0.70 -3.62 -7.27
C PHE A 95 1.24 -4.14 -5.94
N GLY A 96 1.96 -3.33 -5.18
CA GLY A 96 2.38 -3.65 -3.82
C GLY A 96 1.20 -3.89 -2.90
N HIS A 97 0.16 -3.05 -2.98
CA HIS A 97 -1.06 -3.24 -2.18
C HIS A 97 -1.81 -4.52 -2.56
N LEU A 98 -1.89 -4.86 -3.85
CA LEU A 98 -2.56 -6.07 -4.34
C LEU A 98 -1.77 -7.34 -4.04
N PHE A 99 -0.45 -7.28 -4.22
CA PHE A 99 0.47 -8.42 -4.15
C PHE A 99 1.64 -8.12 -3.19
N PRO A 100 1.39 -7.86 -1.90
CA PRO A 100 2.43 -7.52 -0.96
C PRO A 100 3.33 -8.72 -0.68
N VAL A 101 4.63 -8.53 -0.82
CA VAL A 101 5.64 -9.59 -0.63
C VAL A 101 5.55 -10.24 0.75
N TRP A 102 5.21 -9.46 1.78
CA TRP A 102 5.10 -9.93 3.17
C TRP A 102 3.92 -10.87 3.41
N LEU A 103 2.89 -10.82 2.56
CA LEU A 103 1.67 -11.65 2.71
C LEU A 103 1.57 -12.73 1.63
N LYS A 104 2.73 -13.21 1.13
CA LYS A 104 2.79 -14.22 0.06
C LYS A 104 1.95 -13.81 -1.16
N PHE A 105 2.03 -12.52 -1.51
CA PHE A 105 1.34 -11.92 -2.65
C PHE A 105 -0.20 -12.00 -2.57
N ARG A 106 -0.76 -12.02 -1.36
CA ARG A 106 -2.22 -11.96 -1.12
C ARG A 106 -2.58 -10.71 -0.32
N GLY A 107 -2.84 -9.62 -1.04
CA GLY A 107 -3.07 -8.29 -0.47
C GLY A 107 -4.52 -7.84 -0.47
N GLY A 108 -4.70 -6.52 -0.53
CA GLY A 108 -6.00 -5.87 -0.58
C GLY A 108 -6.54 -5.73 -2.01
N LYS A 109 -7.57 -4.91 -2.17
CA LYS A 109 -8.26 -4.70 -3.46
C LYS A 109 -7.79 -3.46 -4.23
N GLY A 110 -6.90 -2.63 -3.66
CA GLY A 110 -6.37 -1.44 -4.33
C GLY A 110 -7.41 -0.34 -4.56
N VAL A 111 -8.51 -0.31 -3.79
CA VAL A 111 -9.53 0.76 -3.94
C VAL A 111 -9.05 2.08 -3.35
N ALA A 112 -8.23 2.02 -2.31
CA ALA A 112 -7.73 3.20 -1.61
C ALA A 112 -6.32 3.62 -2.07
N THR A 113 -5.48 2.64 -2.43
CA THR A 113 -4.08 2.83 -2.85
C THR A 113 -4.01 3.11 -4.33
#